data_AF-A0A8H6AVG1-F1
#
_entry.id   AF-A0A8H6AVG1-F1
#
_cell.length_a   1.000
_cell.length_b   1.000
_cell.length_c   1.000
_cell.angle_alpha   90.00
_cell.angle_beta   90.00
_cell.angle_gamma   90.00
#
_symmetry.space_group_name_H-M   'P 1'
#
loop_
_entity.id
_entity.type
_entity.pdbx_description
1 polymer ?
#
loop_
_entity_poly.entity_id
_entity_poly.type
_entity_poly.pdbx_seq_one_letter_code
_entity_poly.pdbx_strand_id
1 'polypeptide(L)'
;MTDLSRAELDDIFSTTQKVQRMLAAYYFPDQNLTAGSFNIAIQDGPESGQTVPHFHCHVIPRTQESARIGDGIYDKLQGEEGNVGGGLWDRDARMGERPVQKGKFPKVDEEDRVPRSAEVMNQEAALFREQMLKLGYREVEQHDP
;
A
#
# COMPACT_ATOMS: atom_id res chain seq x y z
N MET A 1 6.23 1.45 15.03
CA MET A 1 5.62 0.12 15.35
C MET A 1 5.50 -0.11 16.83
N THR A 2 6.45 0.38 17.63
CA THR A 2 6.49 0.21 19.09
C THR A 2 5.28 0.76 19.83
N ASP A 3 4.51 1.63 19.18
CA ASP A 3 3.32 2.27 19.76
C ASP A 3 2.04 1.43 19.58
N LEU A 4 2.08 0.36 18.77
CA LEU A 4 0.93 -0.52 18.56
C LEU A 4 0.81 -1.54 19.70
N SER A 5 -0.41 -1.74 20.18
CA SER A 5 -0.76 -2.84 21.09
C SER A 5 -0.68 -4.19 20.38
N ARG A 6 -0.69 -5.27 21.17
CA ARG A 6 -0.73 -6.64 20.61
C ARG A 6 -1.97 -6.88 19.75
N ALA A 7 -3.12 -6.36 20.18
CA ALA A 7 -4.36 -6.50 19.41
C ALA A 7 -4.28 -5.78 18.06
N GLU A 8 -3.71 -4.57 18.02
CA GLU A 8 -3.50 -3.83 16.77
C GLU A 8 -2.49 -4.51 15.85
N LEU A 9 -1.40 -5.06 16.40
CA LEU A 9 -0.43 -5.84 15.64
C LEU A 9 -1.07 -7.10 15.04
N ASP A 10 -1.84 -7.84 15.83
CA ASP A 10 -2.52 -9.05 15.35
C ASP A 10 -3.55 -8.71 14.27
N ASP A 11 -4.34 -7.65 14.46
CA ASP A 11 -5.36 -7.23 13.50
C ASP A 11 -4.75 -6.72 12.20
N ILE A 12 -3.72 -5.87 12.25
CA ILE A 12 -3.15 -5.28 11.04
C ILE A 12 -2.48 -6.34 10.16
N PHE A 13 -1.74 -7.29 10.73
CA PHE A 13 -1.14 -8.39 9.97
C PHE A 13 -2.17 -9.42 9.49
N SER A 14 -3.22 -9.68 10.28
CA SER A 14 -4.35 -10.50 9.83
C SER A 14 -5.06 -9.84 8.64
N THR A 15 -5.22 -8.52 8.67
CA THR A 15 -5.79 -7.73 7.58
C THR A 15 -4.88 -7.72 6.36
N THR A 16 -3.56 -7.58 6.53
CA THR A 16 -2.57 -7.71 5.43
C THR A 16 -2.73 -9.06 4.72
N GLN A 17 -2.90 -10.17 5.44
CA GLN A 17 -3.11 -11.49 4.82
C GLN A 17 -4.42 -11.56 4.02
N LYS A 18 -5.51 -10.97 4.52
CA LYS A 18 -6.79 -10.88 3.78
C LYS A 18 -6.62 -10.08 2.49
N VAL A 19 -5.94 -8.93 2.57
CA VAL A 19 -5.63 -8.08 1.41
C VAL A 19 -4.77 -8.83 0.39
N GLN A 20 -3.73 -9.56 0.82
CA GLN A 20 -2.92 -10.38 -0.10
C GLN A 20 -3.76 -11.42 -0.85
N ARG A 21 -4.67 -12.11 -0.15
CA ARG A 21 -5.56 -13.10 -0.80
C ARG A 21 -6.49 -12.43 -1.82
N MET A 22 -7.04 -11.27 -1.48
CA MET A 22 -7.88 -10.49 -2.38
C MET A 22 -7.10 -10.03 -3.62
N LEU A 23 -5.92 -9.45 -3.43
CA LEU A 23 -5.08 -8.99 -4.54
C LEU A 23 -4.61 -10.16 -5.41
N ALA A 24 -4.30 -11.32 -4.82
CA ALA A 24 -3.96 -12.52 -5.59
C ALA A 24 -5.17 -13.01 -6.42
N ALA A 25 -6.37 -13.03 -5.83
CA ALA A 25 -7.58 -13.41 -6.56
C ALA A 25 -7.88 -12.48 -7.75
N TYR A 26 -7.47 -11.22 -7.66
CA TYR A 26 -7.68 -10.24 -8.72
C TYR A 26 -6.56 -10.19 -9.75
N TYR A 27 -5.29 -10.17 -9.33
CA TYR A 27 -4.14 -9.95 -10.20
C TYR A 27 -3.42 -11.23 -10.67
N PHE A 28 -3.60 -12.36 -9.99
CA PHE A 28 -2.93 -13.61 -10.36
C PHE A 28 -3.85 -14.51 -11.20
N PRO A 29 -3.29 -15.27 -12.17
CA PRO A 29 -4.07 -16.15 -13.00
C PRO A 29 -4.77 -17.22 -12.14
N ASP A 30 -6.00 -17.56 -12.55
CA ASP A 30 -6.84 -18.58 -11.92
C ASP A 30 -7.06 -18.38 -10.41
N GLN A 31 -6.90 -17.14 -9.92
CA GLN A 31 -6.97 -16.79 -8.50
C GLN A 31 -5.96 -17.57 -7.63
N ASN A 32 -4.88 -18.05 -8.25
CA ASN A 32 -3.90 -18.88 -7.58
C ASN A 32 -2.89 -18.02 -6.80
N LEU A 33 -2.94 -18.11 -5.47
CA LEU A 33 -2.05 -17.39 -4.56
C LEU A 33 -0.56 -17.65 -4.82
N THR A 34 -0.19 -18.80 -5.39
CA THR A 34 1.21 -19.17 -5.68
C THR A 34 1.65 -18.85 -7.10
N ALA A 35 0.76 -18.32 -7.95
CA ALA A 35 1.10 -17.94 -9.33
C ALA A 35 1.83 -16.59 -9.44
N GLY A 36 1.99 -15.88 -8.32
CA GLY A 36 2.74 -14.63 -8.22
C GLY A 36 3.44 -14.52 -6.86
N SER A 37 3.83 -13.31 -6.50
CA SER A 37 4.52 -13.00 -5.23
C SER A 37 4.07 -11.64 -4.70
N PHE A 38 4.50 -11.26 -3.50
CA PHE A 38 4.18 -9.94 -2.95
C PHE A 38 5.43 -9.27 -2.39
N ASN A 39 5.54 -7.96 -2.58
CA ASN A 39 6.39 -7.11 -1.76
C ASN A 39 5.53 -6.54 -0.62
N ILE A 40 5.89 -6.89 0.62
CA ILE A 40 5.30 -6.32 1.83
C ILE A 40 6.38 -5.48 2.52
N ALA A 41 6.13 -4.18 2.70
CA ALA A 41 7.11 -3.27 3.26
C ALA A 41 6.49 -2.42 4.38
N ILE A 42 7.27 -2.20 5.43
CA ILE A 42 6.95 -1.30 6.55
C ILE A 42 8.12 -0.32 6.67
N GLN A 43 7.81 0.97 6.66
CA GLN A 43 8.77 2.05 6.88
C GLN A 43 8.46 2.67 8.24
N ASP A 44 9.14 2.18 9.29
CA ASP A 44 8.98 2.65 10.67
C ASP A 44 10.02 3.73 10.99
N GLY A 45 9.61 5.00 10.93
CA GLY A 45 10.43 6.17 11.19
C GLY A 45 10.99 6.87 9.94
N PRO A 46 11.35 8.17 10.03
CA PRO A 46 11.77 8.98 8.88
C PRO A 46 12.96 8.42 8.09
N GLU A 47 13.95 7.85 8.77
CA GLU A 47 15.18 7.30 8.19
C GLU A 47 14.93 6.00 7.40
N SER A 48 13.84 5.30 7.71
CA SER A 48 13.40 4.14 6.92
C SER A 48 12.61 4.54 5.66
N GLY A 49 12.33 5.83 5.51
CA GLY A 49 11.57 6.38 4.40
C GLY A 49 10.13 6.77 4.74
N GLN A 50 9.70 6.71 6.00
CA GLN A 50 8.33 7.04 6.38
C GLN A 50 7.99 8.51 6.08
N THR A 51 6.90 8.76 5.35
CA THR A 51 6.44 10.12 5.03
C THR A 51 5.20 10.56 5.81
N VAL A 52 4.39 9.62 6.29
CA VAL A 52 3.26 9.87 7.23
C VAL A 52 3.65 9.39 8.61
N PRO A 53 3.53 10.20 9.66
CA PRO A 53 3.67 9.76 11.05
C PRO A 53 2.46 8.93 11.50
N HIS A 54 2.16 7.86 10.76
CA HIS A 54 1.11 6.88 11.02
C HIS A 54 1.60 5.53 10.54
N PHE A 55 1.33 4.47 11.30
CA PHE A 55 1.69 3.13 10.87
C PHE A 55 0.94 2.76 9.59
N HIS A 56 1.67 2.36 8.56
CA HIS A 56 1.10 1.80 7.34
C HIS A 56 2.05 0.75 6.78
N CYS A 57 1.51 -0.19 6.02
CA CYS A 57 2.28 -1.18 5.29
C CYS A 57 1.91 -1.12 3.81
N HIS A 58 2.90 -1.33 2.95
CA HIS A 58 2.68 -1.49 1.52
C HIS A 58 2.41 -2.96 1.20
N VAL A 59 1.39 -3.23 0.37
CA VAL A 59 1.06 -4.56 -0.12
C VAL A 59 1.03 -4.51 -1.64
N ILE A 60 2.09 -5.00 -2.29
CA ILE A 60 2.27 -4.86 -3.74
C ILE A 60 2.30 -6.26 -4.39
N PRO A 61 1.30 -6.64 -5.20
CA PRO A 61 1.29 -7.90 -5.93
C PRO A 61 2.32 -7.90 -7.06
N ARG A 62 2.96 -9.05 -7.27
CA ARG A 62 4.01 -9.29 -8.25
C ARG A 62 3.60 -10.42 -9.18
N THR A 63 3.31 -10.08 -10.42
CA THR A 63 3.07 -11.05 -11.51
C THR A 63 4.38 -11.40 -12.22
N GLN A 64 4.42 -12.50 -12.97
CA GLN A 64 5.60 -12.87 -13.78
C GLN A 64 5.97 -11.78 -14.79
N GLU A 65 4.98 -11.04 -15.30
CA GLU A 65 5.18 -9.89 -16.17
C GLU A 65 5.85 -8.73 -15.42
N SER A 66 5.38 -8.43 -14.19
CA SER A 66 5.97 -7.39 -13.33
C SER A 66 7.41 -7.68 -12.89
N ALA A 67 7.89 -8.91 -13.03
CA ALA A 67 9.26 -9.31 -12.67
C ALA A 67 10.26 -9.15 -13.83
N ARG A 68 9.79 -9.10 -15.08
CA ARG A 68 10.63 -8.93 -16.27
C ARG A 68 11.01 -7.48 -16.53
N ILE A 69 10.14 -6.56 -16.11
CA ILE A 69 10.45 -5.14 -16.09
C ILE A 69 11.31 -4.94 -14.84
N GLY A 70 12.58 -4.54 -14.98
CA GLY A 70 13.37 -4.07 -13.83
C GLY A 70 12.59 -2.94 -13.17
N ASP A 71 11.96 -3.25 -12.04
CA ASP A 71 10.63 -2.67 -11.77
C ASP A 71 10.66 -1.32 -11.04
N GLY A 72 11.83 -0.88 -10.55
CA GLY A 72 12.00 0.31 -9.73
C GLY A 72 11.14 0.33 -8.47
N ILE A 73 10.63 -0.82 -7.99
CA ILE A 73 9.63 -0.86 -6.90
C ILE A 73 10.22 -0.34 -5.58
N TYR A 74 11.49 -0.61 -5.31
CA TYR A 74 12.15 -0.02 -4.14
C TYR A 74 12.23 1.51 -4.25
N ASP A 75 12.43 2.04 -5.46
CA ASP A 75 12.38 3.48 -5.72
C ASP A 75 10.94 4.01 -5.62
N LYS A 76 9.92 3.26 -6.08
CA LYS A 76 8.49 3.63 -5.95
C LYS A 76 8.02 3.67 -4.51
N LEU A 77 8.44 2.70 -3.70
CA LEU A 77 8.20 2.69 -2.25
C LEU A 77 8.84 3.91 -1.57
N GLN A 78 9.84 4.53 -2.21
CA GLN A 78 10.47 5.79 -1.80
C GLN A 78 10.07 7.00 -2.69
N GLY A 79 9.14 6.82 -3.62
CA GLY A 79 8.72 7.83 -4.58
C GLY A 79 7.37 8.40 -4.17
N GLU A 80 6.80 9.28 -5.00
CA GLU A 80 5.47 9.83 -4.71
C GLU A 80 4.36 8.75 -4.63
N GLU A 81 4.50 7.65 -5.37
CA GLU A 81 3.57 6.51 -5.31
C GLU A 81 3.56 5.80 -3.94
N GLY A 82 4.73 5.65 -3.31
CA GLY A 82 4.87 5.16 -1.94
C GLY A 82 4.62 6.25 -0.89
N ASN A 83 4.59 7.52 -1.29
CA ASN A 83 4.33 8.66 -0.43
C ASN A 83 2.84 8.82 -0.14
N VAL A 84 2.28 7.86 0.62
CA VAL A 84 0.90 7.92 1.15
C VAL A 84 0.63 9.27 1.85
N GLY A 85 1.69 9.89 2.38
CA GLY A 85 1.63 11.18 3.05
C GLY A 85 1.44 12.39 2.16
N GLY A 86 1.93 12.39 0.92
CA GLY A 86 1.61 13.45 -0.04
C GLY A 86 0.10 13.54 -0.25
N GLY A 87 -0.53 12.41 -0.60
CA GLY A 87 -1.98 12.37 -0.88
C GLY A 87 -2.87 12.67 0.34
N LEU A 88 -2.47 12.24 1.54
CA LEU A 88 -3.20 12.59 2.77
C LEU A 88 -2.99 14.05 3.17
N TRP A 89 -1.78 14.59 3.01
CA TRP A 89 -1.46 15.98 3.34
C TRP A 89 -2.11 16.98 2.37
N ASP A 90 -2.15 16.66 1.07
CA ASP A 90 -2.84 17.44 0.04
C ASP A 90 -4.36 17.52 0.30
N ARG A 91 -4.92 16.49 0.95
CA ARG A 91 -6.34 16.46 1.35
C ARG A 91 -6.61 17.29 2.61
N ASP A 92 -5.66 17.38 3.54
CA ASP A 92 -5.88 18.00 4.85
C ASP A 92 -5.33 19.42 5.02
N ALA A 93 -4.39 19.88 4.18
CA ALA A 93 -3.87 21.26 4.03
C ALA A 93 -3.86 22.17 5.29
N ARG A 94 -3.66 21.62 6.50
CA ARG A 94 -3.84 22.35 7.77
C ARG A 94 -2.66 22.36 8.71
N MET A 95 -1.54 21.70 8.40
CA MET A 95 -0.37 21.79 9.28
C MET A 95 0.97 21.72 8.53
N GLY A 96 1.72 22.83 8.58
CA GLY A 96 3.18 22.85 8.50
C GLY A 96 3.83 22.66 7.13
N GLU A 97 5.12 22.32 7.13
CA GLU A 97 5.89 21.97 5.93
C GLU A 97 5.72 20.48 5.61
N ARG A 98 5.61 20.14 4.31
CA ARG A 98 5.46 18.75 3.84
C ARG A 98 6.66 17.90 4.30
N PRO A 99 6.43 16.75 4.96
CA PRO A 99 7.52 15.85 5.34
C PRO A 99 8.35 15.40 4.13
N VAL A 100 9.68 15.48 4.25
CA VAL A 100 10.63 15.10 3.19
C VAL A 100 11.34 13.81 3.58
N GLN A 101 11.31 12.83 2.69
CA GLN A 101 11.95 11.53 2.90
C GLN A 101 13.49 11.66 2.92
N LYS A 102 14.15 11.04 3.90
CA LYS A 102 15.61 11.09 4.08
C LYS A 102 16.23 9.70 3.97
N GLY A 103 16.31 9.16 2.74
CA GLY A 103 16.98 7.90 2.40
C GLY A 103 17.11 7.77 0.87
N LYS A 104 18.12 7.05 0.34
CA LYS A 104 18.31 6.86 -1.10
C LYS A 104 18.73 5.43 -1.47
N PHE A 105 18.04 4.83 -2.44
CA PHE A 105 18.52 3.76 -3.31
C PHE A 105 18.73 4.28 -4.77
N PRO A 106 19.44 3.55 -5.65
CA PRO A 106 19.82 4.03 -6.99
C PRO A 106 18.64 4.20 -7.97
N LYS A 107 18.63 5.30 -8.75
CA LYS A 107 17.51 5.76 -9.60
C LYS A 107 17.31 4.98 -10.91
N VAL A 108 16.05 4.90 -11.37
CA VAL A 108 15.63 4.62 -12.76
C VAL A 108 14.58 5.68 -13.19
N ASP A 109 14.57 6.04 -14.48
CA ASP A 109 13.84 7.18 -15.07
C ASP A 109 12.35 7.29 -14.72
N GLU A 110 11.97 8.50 -14.29
CA GLU A 110 10.67 8.91 -13.73
C GLU A 110 9.77 9.66 -14.73
N GLU A 111 10.18 9.82 -16.00
CA GLU A 111 9.65 10.88 -16.90
C GLU A 111 8.18 10.75 -17.35
N ASP A 112 7.52 9.59 -17.21
CA ASP A 112 6.18 9.36 -17.77
C ASP A 112 5.04 9.19 -16.74
N ARG A 113 5.24 9.54 -15.46
CA ARG A 113 4.27 9.22 -14.41
C ARG A 113 3.42 10.40 -13.94
N VAL A 114 2.10 10.23 -14.00
CA VAL A 114 1.09 11.20 -13.56
C VAL A 114 0.32 10.69 -12.34
N PRO A 115 -0.04 11.56 -11.37
CA PRO A 115 -0.92 11.20 -10.27
C PRO A 115 -2.24 10.61 -10.77
N ARG A 116 -2.71 9.53 -10.13
CA ARG A 116 -4.02 8.94 -10.44
C ARG A 116 -5.13 9.88 -9.96
N SER A 117 -6.23 9.97 -10.71
CA SER A 117 -7.37 10.79 -10.31
C SER A 117 -8.13 10.14 -9.14
N ALA A 118 -8.78 10.98 -8.33
CA ALA A 118 -9.63 10.50 -7.22
C ALA A 118 -10.76 9.56 -7.71
N GLU A 119 -11.28 9.81 -8.91
CA GLU A 119 -12.28 8.95 -9.54
C GLU A 119 -11.76 7.52 -9.76
N VAL A 120 -10.56 7.39 -10.34
CA VAL A 120 -9.92 6.08 -10.56
C VAL A 120 -9.66 5.37 -9.24
N MET A 121 -9.18 6.09 -8.23
CA MET A 121 -8.93 5.52 -6.89
C MET A 121 -10.22 5.02 -6.24
N ASN A 122 -11.32 5.77 -6.34
CA ASN A 122 -12.61 5.38 -5.78
C ASN A 122 -13.20 4.15 -6.49
N GLN A 123 -13.06 4.07 -7.82
CA GLN A 123 -13.48 2.91 -8.60
C GLN A 123 -12.68 1.66 -8.21
N GLU A 124 -11.36 1.79 -8.06
CA GLU A 124 -10.48 0.70 -7.61
C GLU A 124 -10.84 0.23 -6.19
N ALA A 125 -11.12 1.17 -5.27
CA ALA A 125 -11.56 0.83 -3.91
C ALA A 125 -12.91 0.09 -3.88
N ALA A 126 -13.88 0.50 -4.71
CA ALA A 126 -15.18 -0.17 -4.83
C ALA A 126 -15.03 -1.59 -5.40
N LEU A 127 -14.17 -1.76 -6.40
CA LEU A 127 -13.83 -3.07 -6.95
C LEU A 127 -13.21 -3.99 -5.88
N PHE A 128 -12.22 -3.51 -5.12
CA PHE A 128 -11.59 -4.30 -4.07
C PHE A 128 -12.55 -4.69 -2.94
N ARG A 129 -13.49 -3.81 -2.60
CA ARG A 129 -14.59 -4.13 -1.69
C ARG A 129 -15.42 -5.31 -2.20
N GLU A 130 -15.76 -5.34 -3.48
CA GLU A 130 -16.48 -6.47 -4.08
C GLU A 130 -15.65 -7.77 -4.05
N GLN A 131 -14.34 -7.69 -4.32
CA GLN A 131 -13.45 -8.87 -4.28
C GLN A 131 -13.31 -9.43 -2.84
N MET A 132 -13.22 -8.55 -1.84
CA MET A 132 -13.24 -8.97 -0.43
C MET A 132 -14.52 -9.74 -0.09
N LEU A 133 -15.68 -9.26 -0.54
CA LEU A 133 -16.97 -9.93 -0.32
C LEU A 133 -17.03 -11.32 -0.97
N LYS A 134 -16.49 -11.48 -2.19
CA LYS A 134 -16.41 -12.79 -2.89
C LYS A 134 -15.58 -13.81 -2.11
N LEU A 135 -14.57 -13.36 -1.37
CA LEU A 135 -13.75 -14.20 -0.48
C LEU A 135 -14.37 -14.43 0.90
N GLY A 136 -15.58 -13.91 1.15
CA GLY A 136 -16.29 -14.04 2.42
C GLY A 136 -15.85 -13.04 3.50
N TYR A 137 -14.99 -12.07 3.17
CA TYR A 137 -14.62 -10.99 4.08
C TYR A 137 -15.70 -9.89 4.03
N ARG A 138 -16.16 -9.47 5.22
CA ARG A 138 -17.15 -8.40 5.36
C ARG A 138 -16.55 -7.27 6.17
N GLU A 139 -17.00 -6.05 5.89
CA GLU A 139 -16.75 -4.94 6.80
C GLU A 139 -17.46 -5.24 8.12
N VAL A 140 -16.68 -5.20 9.19
CA VAL A 140 -17.21 -5.20 10.55
C VAL A 140 -17.42 -3.73 10.89
N GLU A 141 -18.63 -3.34 11.24
CA GLU A 141 -18.85 -2.03 11.85
C GLU A 141 -18.04 -1.99 13.15
N GLN A 142 -17.01 -1.14 13.20
CA GLN A 142 -16.37 -0.82 14.47
C GLN A 142 -17.40 -0.06 15.31
N HIS A 143 -17.96 -0.72 16.32
CA HIS A 143 -18.51 0.00 17.45
C HIS A 143 -17.31 0.55 18.23
N ASP A 144 -17.13 1.86 18.16
CA ASP A 144 -16.22 2.58 19.05
C ASP A 144 -16.70 2.35 20.50
N PRO A 145 -15.87 1.85 21.43
CA PRO A 145 -16.23 1.73 22.84
C PRO A 145 -16.37 3.09 23.54
#